data_AF-A0A7C6V6I2-F1
#
_entry.id   AF-A0A7C6V6I2-F1
#
_cell.length_a   1.000
_cell.length_b   1.000
_cell.length_c   1.000
_cell.angle_alpha   90.00
_cell.angle_beta   90.00
_cell.angle_gamma   90.00
#
_symmetry.space_group_name_H-M   'P 1'
#
loop_
_entity.id
_entity.type
_entity.pdbx_description
1 polymer ?
#
loop_
_entity_poly.entity_id
_entity_poly.type
_entity_poly.pdbx_seq_one_letter_code
_entity_poly.pdbx_strand_id
1 'polypeptide(L)'
;MLRVSWEKTGHPALDRLGRQFISVAKLARGGSYARRQVKFKMYLKFLGFLAERFGPEDIRNIQPRHVAAFIKHLREQGRSYKTILDYLSVIRWWHKRIPWHKYELPENKTLFELEARLDDKRFCEEIKNSYKRKRGRGRVQKPHGTI
;
A
#
# COMPACT_ATOMS: atom_id res chain seq x y z
N MET A 1 -0.74 16.04 -16.02
CA MET A 1 -0.19 14.67 -15.84
C MET A 1 1.06 14.78 -14.98
N LEU A 2 1.42 13.78 -14.16
CA LEU A 2 2.71 13.80 -13.47
C LEU A 2 3.82 13.44 -14.47
N ARG A 3 4.89 14.25 -14.55
CA ARG A 3 6.03 13.96 -15.42
C ARG A 3 7.03 13.10 -14.63
N VAL A 4 6.92 11.78 -14.78
CA VAL A 4 7.78 10.79 -14.10
C VAL A 4 8.20 9.68 -15.08
N SER A 5 9.44 9.25 -14.94
CA SER A 5 10.07 8.11 -15.61
C SER A 5 10.58 7.13 -14.56
N TRP A 6 10.82 5.87 -14.97
CA TRP A 6 11.51 4.90 -14.14
C TRP A 6 12.91 4.66 -14.70
N GLU A 7 13.90 4.65 -13.82
CA GLU A 7 15.27 4.29 -14.14
C GLU A 7 15.60 2.97 -13.43
N LYS A 8 16.36 2.10 -14.09
CA LYS A 8 16.74 0.81 -13.50
C LYS A 8 17.61 1.05 -12.26
N THR A 9 17.24 0.39 -11.17
CA THR A 9 17.90 0.50 -9.87
C THR A 9 18.86 -0.65 -9.60
N GLY A 10 18.86 -1.70 -10.45
CA GLY A 10 19.62 -2.92 -10.23
C GLY A 10 18.92 -3.92 -9.29
N HIS A 11 17.83 -3.52 -8.64
CA HIS A 11 17.02 -4.41 -7.80
C HIS A 11 15.81 -4.94 -8.61
N PRO A 12 15.79 -6.23 -9.04
CA PRO A 12 14.82 -6.71 -10.02
C PRO A 12 13.35 -6.58 -9.60
N ALA A 13 13.04 -6.85 -8.33
CA ALA A 13 11.68 -6.70 -7.80
C ALA A 13 11.23 -5.22 -7.76
N LEU A 14 12.10 -4.31 -7.31
CA LEU A 14 11.80 -2.88 -7.28
C LEU A 14 11.62 -2.33 -8.70
N ASP A 15 12.48 -2.73 -9.64
CA ASP A 15 12.38 -2.31 -11.03
C ASP A 15 11.06 -2.75 -11.67
N ARG A 16 10.59 -3.95 -11.33
CA ARG A 16 9.30 -4.48 -11.79
C ARG A 16 8.14 -3.67 -11.23
N LEU A 17 8.10 -3.46 -9.92
CA LEU A 17 7.04 -2.70 -9.24
C LEU A 17 7.03 -1.22 -9.68
N GLY A 18 8.20 -0.60 -9.78
CA GLY A 18 8.38 0.78 -10.22
C GLY A 18 7.82 1.02 -11.62
N ARG A 19 8.15 0.15 -12.59
CA ARG A 19 7.60 0.22 -13.95
C ARG A 19 6.07 0.15 -13.98
N GLN A 20 5.46 -0.78 -13.23
CA GLN A 20 4.00 -0.89 -13.15
C GLN A 20 3.39 0.37 -12.52
N PHE A 21 4.03 0.91 -11.48
CA PHE A 21 3.54 2.07 -10.77
C PHE A 21 3.61 3.37 -11.60
N ILE A 22 4.61 3.54 -12.47
CA ILE A 22 4.72 4.73 -13.34
C ILE A 22 3.46 4.93 -14.17
N SER A 23 2.90 3.86 -14.72
CA SER A 23 1.67 3.92 -15.52
C SER A 23 0.50 4.48 -14.71
N VAL A 24 0.37 4.06 -13.45
CA VAL A 24 -0.63 4.59 -12.51
C VAL A 24 -0.32 6.05 -12.15
N ALA A 25 0.95 6.37 -11.91
CA ALA A 25 1.40 7.69 -11.48
C ALA A 25 1.18 8.78 -12.53
N LYS A 26 1.44 8.48 -13.81
CA LYS A 26 1.18 9.39 -14.93
C LYS A 26 -0.29 9.76 -14.98
N LEU A 27 -1.19 8.76 -14.91
CA LEU A 27 -2.63 8.96 -15.03
C LEU A 27 -3.29 9.63 -13.80
N ALA A 28 -2.57 9.76 -12.69
CA ALA A 28 -3.12 10.27 -11.45
C ALA A 28 -3.61 11.73 -11.54
N ARG A 29 -4.87 11.94 -11.16
CA ARG A 29 -5.51 13.26 -11.02
C ARG A 29 -5.86 13.58 -9.56
N GLY A 30 -6.10 14.86 -9.29
CA GLY A 30 -6.44 15.40 -7.97
C GLY A 30 -5.23 15.97 -7.20
N GLY A 31 -5.46 17.06 -6.46
CA GLY A 31 -4.43 17.82 -5.72
C GLY A 31 -3.48 18.63 -6.61
N SER A 32 -2.62 19.41 -5.97
CA SER A 32 -1.56 20.16 -6.67
C SER A 32 -0.49 19.23 -7.24
N TYR A 33 0.24 19.72 -8.24
CA TYR A 33 1.36 19.00 -8.84
C TYR A 33 2.43 18.62 -7.79
N ALA A 34 2.83 19.59 -6.95
CA ALA A 34 3.78 19.39 -5.87
C ALA A 34 3.34 18.29 -4.89
N ARG A 35 2.06 18.29 -4.48
CA ARG A 35 1.54 17.25 -3.58
C ARG A 35 1.59 15.87 -4.22
N ARG A 36 1.33 15.74 -5.52
CA ARG A 36 1.46 14.46 -6.24
C ARG A 36 2.91 13.98 -6.31
N GLN A 37 3.89 14.88 -6.50
CA GLN A 37 5.31 14.51 -6.48
C GLN A 37 5.75 14.00 -5.10
N VAL A 38 5.31 14.63 -4.01
CA VAL A 38 5.60 14.16 -2.64
C VAL A 38 5.00 12.78 -2.41
N LYS A 39 3.71 12.59 -2.77
CA LYS A 39 3.06 11.28 -2.67
C LYS A 39 3.76 10.22 -3.51
N PHE A 40 4.23 10.57 -4.71
CA PHE A 40 4.98 9.66 -5.57
C PHE A 40 6.26 9.17 -4.88
N LYS A 41 7.10 10.09 -4.37
CA LYS A 41 8.34 9.75 -3.65
C LYS A 41 8.08 8.89 -2.41
N MET A 42 7.06 9.21 -1.62
CA MET A 42 6.68 8.42 -0.45
C MET A 42 6.22 7.00 -0.83
N TYR A 43 5.46 6.86 -1.91
CA TYR A 43 5.02 5.54 -2.37
C TYR A 43 6.17 4.71 -2.94
N LEU A 44 7.15 5.33 -3.60
CA LEU A 44 8.38 4.62 -4.01
C LEU A 44 9.16 4.03 -2.84
N LYS A 45 9.25 4.74 -1.71
CA LYS A 45 9.86 4.19 -0.49
C LYS A 45 9.12 2.95 0.02
N PHE A 46 7.78 2.98 -0.03
CA PHE A 46 6.98 1.80 0.29
C PHE A 46 7.22 0.65 -0.69
N LEU A 47 7.27 0.90 -2.01
CA LEU A 47 7.58 -0.15 -3.00
C LEU A 47 8.99 -0.72 -2.83
N GLY A 48 9.97 0.10 -2.44
CA GLY A 48 11.32 -0.35 -2.08
C GLY A 48 11.27 -1.35 -0.92
N PHE A 49 10.58 -1.00 0.16
CA PHE A 49 10.36 -1.91 1.28
C PHE A 49 9.67 -3.22 0.86
N LEU A 50 8.65 -3.16 0.00
CA LEU A 50 7.98 -4.36 -0.49
C LEU A 50 8.89 -5.24 -1.35
N ALA A 51 9.69 -4.62 -2.21
CA ALA A 51 10.64 -5.32 -3.06
C ALA A 51 11.68 -6.08 -2.22
N GLU A 52 12.17 -5.47 -1.15
CA GLU A 52 13.15 -6.06 -0.24
C GLU A 52 12.56 -7.19 0.63
N ARG A 53 11.36 -6.98 1.19
CA ARG A 53 10.82 -7.88 2.23
C ARG A 53 9.84 -8.94 1.75
N PHE A 54 9.18 -8.71 0.61
CA PHE A 54 8.10 -9.56 0.12
C PHE A 54 8.24 -9.97 -1.34
N GLY A 55 8.92 -9.15 -2.15
CA GLY A 55 9.10 -9.38 -3.58
C GLY A 55 7.82 -9.59 -4.39
N PRO A 56 6.71 -8.85 -4.17
CA PRO A 56 5.49 -9.08 -4.93
C PRO A 56 5.76 -8.76 -6.42
N GLU A 57 5.30 -9.63 -7.30
CA GLU A 57 5.53 -9.44 -8.74
C GLU A 57 4.62 -8.36 -9.36
N ASP A 58 3.54 -7.99 -8.66
CA ASP A 58 2.49 -7.14 -9.19
C ASP A 58 1.95 -6.18 -8.12
N ILE A 59 1.87 -4.89 -8.44
CA ILE A 59 1.31 -3.86 -7.53
C ILE A 59 -0.17 -4.12 -7.18
N ARG A 60 -0.89 -4.89 -8.00
CA ARG A 60 -2.28 -5.32 -7.73
C ARG A 60 -2.38 -6.34 -6.59
N ASN A 61 -1.26 -6.98 -6.23
CA ASN A 61 -1.19 -7.95 -5.12
C ASN A 61 -0.85 -7.29 -3.77
N ILE A 62 -0.75 -5.97 -3.70
CA ILE A 62 -0.58 -5.27 -2.43
C ILE A 62 -1.78 -5.57 -1.52
N GLN A 63 -1.52 -6.06 -0.31
CA GLN A 63 -2.52 -6.57 0.64
C GLN A 63 -2.32 -5.96 2.03
N PRO A 64 -3.26 -6.12 2.98
CA PRO A 64 -3.19 -5.49 4.31
C PRO A 64 -1.87 -5.75 5.06
N ARG A 65 -1.38 -7.00 5.04
CA ARG A 65 -0.14 -7.41 5.71
C ARG A 65 1.09 -6.62 5.24
N HIS A 66 1.15 -6.26 3.96
CA HIS A 66 2.25 -5.46 3.41
C HIS A 66 2.29 -4.05 4.03
N VAL A 67 1.12 -3.46 4.26
CA VAL A 67 1.00 -2.12 4.86
C VAL A 67 1.30 -2.19 6.36
N ALA A 68 0.78 -3.21 7.05
CA ALA A 68 1.07 -3.44 8.47
C ALA A 68 2.56 -3.67 8.73
N ALA A 69 3.22 -4.51 7.92
CA ALA A 69 4.67 -4.71 8.00
C ALA A 69 5.46 -3.41 7.75
N PHE A 70 4.98 -2.55 6.85
CA PHE A 70 5.60 -1.24 6.62
C PHE A 70 5.40 -0.27 7.80
N ILE A 71 4.26 -0.31 8.49
CA ILE A 71 4.07 0.43 9.75
C ILE A 71 5.13 0.00 10.77
N LYS A 72 5.29 -1.31 10.97
CA LYS A 72 6.30 -1.88 11.89
C LYS A 72 7.71 -1.37 11.53
N HIS A 73 8.07 -1.48 10.26
CA HIS A 73 9.35 -0.98 9.75
C HIS A 73 9.57 0.52 10.03
N LEU A 74 8.56 1.37 9.82
CA LEU A 74 8.66 2.79 10.11
C LEU A 74 8.84 3.06 11.63
N ARG A 75 8.18 2.29 12.49
CA ARG A 75 8.33 2.40 13.95
C ARG A 75 9.71 1.97 14.42
N GLU A 76 10.22 0.86 13.90
CA GLU A 76 11.58 0.38 14.17
C GLU A 76 12.64 1.39 13.74
N GLN A 77 12.35 2.19 12.71
CA GLN A 77 13.18 3.33 12.29
C GLN A 77 12.96 4.61 13.12
N GLY A 78 12.20 4.57 14.21
CA GLY A 78 11.93 5.72 15.06
C GLY A 78 11.07 6.82 14.40
N ARG A 79 10.30 6.51 13.35
CA ARG A 79 9.44 7.50 12.70
C ARG A 79 8.25 7.85 13.58
N SER A 80 7.93 9.15 13.63
CA SER A 80 6.80 9.65 14.41
C SER A 80 5.46 9.05 13.96
N TYR A 81 4.50 8.97 14.87
CA TYR A 81 3.12 8.55 14.56
C TYR A 81 2.51 9.37 13.42
N LYS A 82 2.73 10.70 13.41
CA LYS A 82 2.29 11.58 12.33
C LYS A 82 2.88 11.16 10.98
N THR A 83 4.16 10.84 10.92
CA THR A 83 4.81 10.37 9.69
C THR A 83 4.19 9.06 9.20
N ILE A 84 3.88 8.13 10.10
CA ILE A 84 3.21 6.87 9.76
C ILE A 84 1.83 7.15 9.15
N LEU A 85 1.03 8.01 9.79
CA LEU A 85 -0.27 8.42 9.26
C LEU A 85 -0.18 9.07 7.87
N ASP A 86 0.84 9.91 7.66
CA ASP A 86 1.11 10.52 6.36
C ASP A 86 1.39 9.43 5.31
N TYR A 87 2.21 8.42 5.62
CA TYR A 87 2.43 7.26 4.73
C TYR A 87 1.15 6.47 4.46
N LEU A 88 0.33 6.18 5.48
CA LEU A 88 -0.93 5.44 5.30
C LEU A 88 -1.89 6.19 4.36
N SER A 89 -1.97 7.52 4.51
CA SER A 89 -2.75 8.37 3.62
C SER A 89 -2.25 8.30 2.17
N VAL A 90 -0.93 8.36 1.96
CA VAL A 90 -0.33 8.23 0.63
C VAL A 90 -0.56 6.84 0.03
N ILE A 91 -0.33 5.77 0.81
CA ILE A 91 -0.47 4.40 0.37
C ILE A 91 -1.90 4.14 -0.08
N ARG A 92 -2.91 4.50 0.72
CA ARG A 92 -4.32 4.36 0.32
C ARG A 92 -4.67 5.18 -0.91
N TRP A 93 -4.14 6.41 -1.02
CA TRP A 93 -4.45 7.30 -2.13
C TRP A 93 -3.97 6.75 -3.48
N TRP A 94 -2.77 6.15 -3.50
CA TRP A 94 -2.23 5.48 -4.68
C TRP A 94 -2.89 4.13 -4.93
N HIS A 95 -3.08 3.33 -3.87
CA HIS A 95 -3.68 2.02 -3.97
C HIS A 95 -5.08 2.05 -4.64
N LYS A 96 -5.93 3.03 -4.27
CA LYS A 96 -7.25 3.23 -4.90
C LYS A 96 -7.20 3.53 -6.41
N ARG A 97 -6.05 3.98 -6.93
CA ARG A 97 -5.83 4.29 -8.35
C ARG A 97 -5.26 3.11 -9.13
N ILE A 98 -4.83 2.04 -8.45
CA ILE A 98 -4.36 0.83 -9.11
C ILE A 98 -5.58 0.12 -9.70
N PRO A 99 -5.65 -0.04 -11.04
CA PRO A 99 -6.76 -0.73 -11.67
C PRO A 99 -6.72 -2.21 -11.29
N TRP A 100 -7.89 -2.79 -11.01
CA TRP A 100 -8.03 -4.22 -10.71
C TRP A 100 -7.16 -4.72 -9.53
N HIS A 101 -6.88 -3.86 -8.54
CA HIS A 101 -6.22 -4.29 -7.31
C HIS A 101 -7.03 -5.41 -6.63
N LYS A 102 -6.34 -6.43 -6.09
CA LYS A 102 -6.98 -7.65 -5.59
C LYS A 102 -7.52 -7.52 -4.16
N TYR A 103 -7.04 -6.54 -3.40
CA TYR A 103 -7.39 -6.34 -2.00
C TYR A 103 -7.75 -4.89 -1.74
N GLU A 104 -8.78 -4.63 -0.94
CA GLU A 104 -8.98 -3.31 -0.35
C GLU A 104 -8.00 -3.09 0.80
N LEU A 105 -7.75 -1.83 1.18
CA LEU A 105 -6.94 -1.53 2.36
C LEU A 105 -7.82 -1.19 3.58
N PRO A 106 -7.52 -1.75 4.77
CA PRO A 106 -8.20 -1.42 6.01
C PRO A 106 -8.00 0.04 6.46
N GLU A 107 -8.84 0.45 7.40
CA GLU A 107 -8.66 1.68 8.16
C GLU A 107 -7.48 1.58 9.15
N ASN A 108 -7.17 2.68 9.82
CA ASN A 108 -5.98 2.76 10.67
C ASN A 108 -6.06 1.77 11.84
N LYS A 109 -7.22 1.66 12.50
CA LYS A 109 -7.44 0.77 13.65
C LYS A 109 -7.05 -0.68 13.29
N THR A 110 -7.64 -1.22 12.23
CA THR A 110 -7.34 -2.58 11.76
C THR A 110 -5.89 -2.75 11.29
N LEU A 111 -5.28 -1.74 10.67
CA LEU A 111 -3.87 -1.82 10.26
C LEU A 111 -2.90 -1.84 11.44
N PHE A 112 -3.19 -1.08 12.50
CA PHE A 112 -2.38 -1.09 13.72
C PHE A 112 -2.56 -2.38 14.52
N GLU A 113 -3.79 -2.91 14.57
CA GLU A 113 -4.02 -4.23 15.17
C GLU A 113 -3.30 -5.34 14.39
N LEU A 114 -3.37 -5.32 13.06
CA LEU A 114 -2.64 -6.26 12.21
C LEU A 114 -1.13 -6.13 12.39
N GLU A 115 -0.62 -4.91 12.56
CA GLU A 115 0.80 -4.67 12.80
C GLU A 115 1.28 -5.25 14.15
N ALA A 116 0.48 -5.09 15.21
CA ALA A 116 0.78 -5.64 16.53
C ALA A 116 0.77 -7.18 16.56
N ARG A 117 0.08 -7.82 15.61
CA ARG A 117 -0.15 -9.28 15.55
C ARG A 117 0.35 -9.90 14.24
N LEU A 118 1.47 -9.39 13.70
CA LEU A 118 2.03 -9.85 12.41
C LEU A 118 2.52 -11.30 12.40
N ASP A 119 2.79 -11.86 13.57
CA ASP A 119 3.20 -13.24 13.84
C ASP A 119 2.01 -14.21 13.91
N ASP A 120 0.81 -13.72 14.23
CA ASP A 120 -0.44 -14.47 14.19
C ASP A 120 -0.86 -14.71 12.72
N LYS A 121 -0.39 -15.83 12.17
CA LYS A 121 -0.64 -16.22 10.77
C LYS A 121 -2.14 -16.39 10.48
N ARG A 122 -2.91 -16.90 11.45
CA ARG A 122 -4.35 -17.12 11.30
C ARG A 122 -5.05 -15.77 11.18
N PHE A 123 -4.79 -14.86 12.11
CA PHE A 123 -5.34 -13.51 12.06
C PHE A 123 -4.94 -12.76 10.78
N CYS A 124 -3.67 -12.88 10.36
CA CYS A 124 -3.22 -12.31 9.10
C CYS A 124 -4.01 -12.81 7.88
N GLU A 125 -4.29 -14.12 7.80
CA GLU A 125 -5.09 -14.70 6.71
C GLU A 125 -6.56 -14.31 6.80
N GLU A 126 -7.14 -14.22 8.00
CA GLU A 126 -8.51 -13.72 8.21
C GLU A 126 -8.66 -12.27 7.72
N ILE A 127 -7.73 -11.39 8.08
CA ILE A 127 -7.71 -10.01 7.60
C ILE A 127 -7.49 -9.95 6.09
N LYS A 128 -6.54 -10.72 5.54
CA LYS A 128 -6.33 -10.77 4.09
C LYS A 128 -7.60 -11.20 3.34
N ASN A 129 -8.30 -12.22 3.82
CA ASN A 129 -9.50 -12.75 3.17
C ASN A 129 -10.69 -11.79 3.28
N SER A 130 -10.88 -11.11 4.41
CA SER A 130 -11.96 -10.12 4.57
C SER A 130 -11.78 -8.88 3.68
N TYR A 131 -10.55 -8.57 3.29
CA TYR A 131 -10.23 -7.46 2.39
C TYR A 131 -10.01 -7.87 0.93
N LYS A 132 -10.06 -9.17 0.60
CA LYS A 132 -9.97 -9.66 -0.78
C LYS A 132 -11.18 -9.22 -1.58
N ARG A 133 -10.97 -8.57 -2.73
CA ARG A 133 -12.05 -8.18 -3.64
C ARG A 133 -12.60 -9.42 -4.32
N LYS A 134 -13.89 -9.71 -4.09
CA LYS A 134 -14.63 -10.71 -4.86
C LYS A 134 -14.82 -10.18 -6.28
N ARG A 135 -14.57 -11.00 -7.30
CA ARG A 135 -14.88 -10.64 -8.70
C ARG A 135 -16.40 -10.49 -8.82
N GLY A 136 -16.86 -9.26 -9.03
CA GLY A 136 -18.21 -8.89 -9.51
C GLY A 136 -19.42 -9.47 -8.76
N ARG A 137 -19.92 -8.74 -7.76
CA ARG A 137 -21.34 -8.36 -7.54
C ARG A 137 -21.48 -7.58 -6.23
N GLY A 138 -21.90 -6.32 -6.31
CA GLY A 138 -22.40 -5.54 -5.17
C GLY A 138 -21.35 -4.94 -4.22
N ARG A 139 -21.62 -3.71 -3.76
CA ARG A 139 -20.92 -3.06 -2.64
C ARG A 139 -21.09 -3.95 -1.41
N VAL A 140 -20.02 -4.61 -0.97
CA VAL A 140 -20.03 -5.30 0.33
C VAL A 140 -19.95 -4.22 1.41
N GLN A 141 -21.04 -4.02 2.14
CA GLN A 141 -21.03 -3.26 3.38
C GLN A 141 -20.14 -4.01 4.37
N LYS A 142 -19.07 -3.38 4.85
CA LYS A 142 -18.15 -4.00 5.81
C LYS A 142 -18.68 -3.79 7.23
N PRO A 143 -18.55 -4.78 8.12
CA PRO A 143 -18.94 -4.60 9.52
C PRO A 143 -18.11 -3.47 10.12
N HIS A 144 -18.80 -2.49 10.71
CA HIS A 144 -18.18 -1.61 11.67
C HIS A 144 -17.76 -2.47 12.86
N GLY A 145 -16.50 -2.35 13.28
CA GLY A 145 -16.03 -3.05 14.46
C GLY A 145 -16.83 -2.56 15.67
N THR A 146 -17.72 -3.42 16.17
CA THR A 146 -18.39 -3.22 17.45
C THR A 146 -17.35 -3.33 18.56
N ILE A 147 -17.40 -2.37 19.48
CA ILE A 147 -16.66 -2.37 20.75
C ILE A 147 -17.15 -3.54 21.60
#